data_AF-A0A7U4XUK0-F1
#
_entry.id   AF-A0A7U4XUK0-F1
#
_cell.length_a   1.000
_cell.length_b   1.000
_cell.length_c   1.000
_cell.angle_alpha   90.00
_cell.angle_beta   90.00
_cell.angle_gamma   90.00
#
_symmetry.space_group_name_H-M   'P 1'
#
loop_
_entity.id
_entity.type
_entity.pdbx_description
1 polymer ?
#
loop_
_entity_poly.entity_id
_entity_poly.type
_entity_poly.pdbx_seq_one_letter_code
_entity_poly.pdbx_strand_id
1 'polypeptide(L)'
;MKSNTYYNNVYKLISEDFNSGQAHEVIREWRSHNIYVLDIASKLLERIVKNLDLKNCYTGQRLKRLVSIKQKLVKSEGMRLTKMQDIVGVRLVVNDLKELAKVVKLLQDGKILGRNISIVKEFNYIKKPKEDGYRSYHIAFEITNKHRGIEYRRLFELQVRTKSQHAWSTVVETIGTYMGVNFKGGDGEKDWKSFFKESSYIFSWFEKFESGRKYLTIDDAEEVIRGSIRLKEIMLELKITELLVLLNNMTSDISYKLNETSKNDYAIIFIDYIKKESIVRTYPKAASKTVNDLYIRLEEELNYTDQIQVLFVEITNLTNLRKAFPNFYIDVSEFIIILKRYFNRLNDYASNLS
;
A
#
# COMPACT_ATOMS: atom_id res chain seq x y z
N MET A 1 1.02 -25.92 15.86
CA MET A 1 1.17 -24.45 15.97
C MET A 1 1.58 -24.12 17.40
N LYS A 2 2.52 -23.20 17.59
CA LYS A 2 2.94 -22.75 18.93
C LYS A 2 1.88 -21.80 19.53
N SER A 3 2.00 -21.50 20.82
CA SER A 3 1.04 -20.63 21.53
C SER A 3 1.17 -19.17 21.11
N ASN A 4 0.12 -18.36 21.30
CA ASN A 4 0.20 -16.92 21.05
C ASN A 4 1.26 -16.24 21.92
N THR A 5 1.49 -16.75 23.14
CA THR A 5 2.54 -16.26 24.04
C THR A 5 3.92 -16.45 23.43
N TYR A 6 4.19 -17.60 22.79
CA TYR A 6 5.44 -17.85 22.08
C TYR A 6 5.69 -16.77 21.01
N TYR A 7 4.72 -16.56 20.10
CA TYR A 7 4.88 -15.58 19.02
C TYR A 7 4.96 -14.14 19.53
N ASN A 8 4.29 -13.81 20.63
CA ASN A 8 4.31 -12.46 21.19
C ASN A 8 5.61 -12.15 21.94
N ASN A 9 6.32 -13.16 22.45
CA ASN A 9 7.62 -12.97 23.10
C ASN A 9 8.74 -12.57 22.12
N VAL A 10 8.50 -12.66 20.81
CA VAL A 10 9.48 -12.26 19.79
C VAL A 10 9.95 -10.81 19.94
N TYR A 11 9.11 -9.94 20.50
CA TYR A 11 9.48 -8.55 20.78
C TYR A 11 10.73 -8.47 21.65
N LYS A 12 10.86 -9.33 22.67
CA LYS A 12 12.04 -9.35 23.56
C LYS A 12 13.33 -9.61 22.78
N LEU A 13 13.30 -10.60 21.90
CA LEU A 13 14.44 -10.95 21.04
C LEU A 13 14.84 -9.78 20.12
N ILE A 14 13.86 -9.05 19.58
CA ILE A 14 14.11 -7.89 18.68
C ILE A 14 14.63 -6.68 19.48
N SER A 15 14.16 -6.49 20.71
CA SER A 15 14.60 -5.41 21.59
C SER A 15 16.04 -5.59 22.06
N GLU A 16 16.50 -6.83 22.24
CA GLU A 16 17.88 -7.15 22.60
C GLU A 16 18.82 -7.05 21.39
N ASP A 17 18.43 -7.67 20.27
CA ASP A 17 19.14 -7.58 19.00
C ASP A 17 18.12 -7.49 17.87
N PHE A 18 18.07 -6.32 17.21
CA PHE A 18 17.20 -6.14 16.06
C PHE A 18 17.47 -7.24 15.03
N ASN A 19 18.71 -7.65 14.80
CA ASN A 19 19.08 -8.65 13.81
C ASN A 19 19.10 -10.10 14.33
N SER A 20 18.46 -10.37 15.47
CA SER A 20 18.35 -11.71 16.05
C SER A 20 17.79 -12.74 15.06
N GLY A 21 18.60 -13.74 14.71
CA GLY A 21 18.19 -14.83 13.81
C GLY A 21 17.01 -15.64 14.37
N GLN A 22 16.95 -15.81 15.70
CA GLN A 22 15.82 -16.44 16.38
C GLN A 22 14.54 -15.63 16.19
N ALA A 23 14.61 -14.30 16.32
CA ALA A 23 13.45 -13.44 16.07
C ALA A 23 12.96 -13.56 14.62
N HIS A 24 13.89 -13.66 13.65
CA HIS A 24 13.54 -13.84 12.25
C HIS A 24 12.79 -15.16 12.03
N GLU A 25 13.27 -16.25 12.63
CA GLU A 25 12.61 -17.55 12.56
C GLU A 25 11.17 -17.49 13.10
N VAL A 26 10.96 -16.89 14.28
CA VAL A 26 9.62 -16.75 14.87
C VAL A 26 8.68 -15.93 13.99
N ILE A 27 9.15 -14.79 13.46
CA ILE A 27 8.34 -13.94 12.56
C ILE A 27 8.00 -14.70 11.28
N ARG A 28 8.96 -15.43 10.70
CA ARG A 28 8.75 -16.20 9.46
C ARG A 28 7.78 -17.34 9.66
N GLU A 29 7.91 -18.09 10.76
CA GLU A 29 6.96 -19.12 11.14
C GLU A 29 5.55 -18.54 11.26
N TRP A 30 5.41 -17.36 11.87
CA TRP A 30 4.11 -16.69 11.92
C TRP A 30 3.60 -16.28 10.53
N ARG A 31 4.45 -15.69 9.67
CA ARG A 31 4.08 -15.28 8.31
C ARG A 31 3.62 -16.46 7.46
N SER A 32 4.30 -17.60 7.52
CA SER A 32 3.91 -18.79 6.75
C SER A 32 2.53 -19.30 7.13
N HIS A 33 2.17 -19.24 8.42
CA HIS A 33 0.83 -19.56 8.91
C HIS A 33 -0.26 -18.56 8.50
N ASN A 34 0.08 -17.46 7.84
CA ASN A 34 -0.86 -16.46 7.33
C ASN A 34 -1.02 -16.51 5.80
N ILE A 35 -0.25 -17.33 5.07
CA ILE A 35 -0.30 -17.37 3.59
C ILE A 35 -1.71 -17.68 3.08
N TYR A 36 -2.39 -18.66 3.67
CA TYR A 36 -3.73 -19.06 3.22
C TYR A 36 -4.77 -17.93 3.35
N VAL A 37 -4.49 -16.93 4.19
CA VAL A 37 -5.36 -15.77 4.39
C VAL A 37 -5.33 -14.86 3.15
N LEU A 38 -4.25 -14.87 2.36
CA LEU A 38 -4.21 -14.19 1.05
C LEU A 38 -5.34 -14.70 0.16
N ASP A 39 -5.48 -16.02 -0.01
CA ASP A 39 -6.54 -16.60 -0.84
C ASP A 39 -7.96 -16.23 -0.35
N ILE A 40 -8.17 -16.19 0.97
CA ILE A 40 -9.44 -15.77 1.56
C ILE A 40 -9.71 -14.29 1.25
N ALA A 41 -8.70 -13.43 1.42
CA ALA A 41 -8.82 -12.01 1.16
C ALA A 41 -8.98 -11.72 -0.35
N SER A 42 -8.32 -12.50 -1.21
CA SER A 42 -8.44 -12.51 -2.67
C SER A 42 -9.88 -12.77 -3.10
N LYS A 43 -10.50 -13.83 -2.58
CA LYS A 43 -11.92 -14.16 -2.82
C LYS A 43 -12.87 -13.07 -2.33
N LEU A 44 -12.55 -12.42 -1.21
CA LEU A 44 -13.34 -11.28 -0.73
C LEU A 44 -13.25 -10.10 -1.71
N LEU A 45 -12.06 -9.76 -2.20
CA LEU A 45 -11.87 -8.71 -3.20
C LEU A 45 -12.66 -9.00 -4.49
N GLU A 46 -12.57 -10.23 -5.01
CA GLU A 46 -13.34 -10.65 -6.19
C GLU A 46 -14.85 -10.47 -5.98
N ARG A 47 -15.37 -10.85 -4.81
CA ARG A 47 -16.78 -10.64 -4.47
C ARG A 47 -17.15 -9.17 -4.44
N ILE A 48 -16.33 -8.30 -3.87
CA ILE A 48 -16.57 -6.85 -3.84
C ILE A 48 -16.63 -6.31 -5.26
N VAL A 49 -15.62 -6.60 -6.08
CA VAL A 49 -15.52 -6.13 -7.47
C VAL A 49 -16.74 -6.59 -8.28
N LYS A 50 -17.14 -7.86 -8.14
CA LYS A 50 -18.30 -8.42 -8.84
C LYS A 50 -19.62 -7.83 -8.37
N ASN A 51 -19.84 -7.66 -7.06
CA ASN A 51 -21.12 -7.17 -6.51
C ASN A 51 -21.38 -5.70 -6.87
N LEU A 52 -20.32 -4.90 -6.96
CA LEU A 52 -20.44 -3.47 -7.25
C LEU A 52 -20.19 -3.13 -8.73
N ASP A 53 -19.93 -4.15 -9.55
CA ASP A 53 -19.50 -4.03 -10.95
C ASP A 53 -18.38 -2.99 -11.15
N LEU A 54 -17.36 -3.03 -10.28
CA LEU A 54 -16.28 -2.05 -10.30
C LEU A 54 -15.47 -2.20 -11.59
N LYS A 55 -15.43 -1.13 -12.39
CA LYS A 55 -14.63 -1.07 -13.62
C LYS A 55 -13.31 -0.34 -13.34
N ASN A 56 -12.24 -0.76 -14.02
CA ASN A 56 -10.93 -0.09 -13.96
C ASN A 56 -10.34 0.07 -12.54
N CYS A 57 -10.72 -0.83 -11.62
CA CYS A 57 -10.14 -0.91 -10.28
C CYS A 57 -8.88 -1.78 -10.26
N TYR A 58 -8.03 -1.59 -9.25
CA TYR A 58 -6.82 -2.40 -9.04
C TYR A 58 -6.89 -3.12 -7.70
N THR A 59 -6.54 -4.40 -7.70
CA THR A 59 -6.37 -5.19 -6.49
C THR A 59 -4.91 -5.49 -6.26
N GLY A 60 -4.42 -5.36 -5.03
CA GLY A 60 -3.06 -5.73 -4.66
C GLY A 60 -3.06 -6.54 -3.37
N GLN A 61 -2.24 -7.58 -3.30
CA GLN A 61 -2.14 -8.45 -2.13
C GLN A 61 -0.68 -8.76 -1.85
N ARG A 62 -0.27 -8.64 -0.58
CA ARG A 62 1.11 -8.92 -0.18
C ARG A 62 1.19 -9.37 1.27
N LEU A 63 2.25 -10.12 1.57
CA LEU A 63 2.71 -10.30 2.94
C LEU A 63 3.55 -9.09 3.37
N LYS A 64 3.38 -8.67 4.62
CA LYS A 64 4.25 -7.66 5.22
C LYS A 64 5.68 -8.19 5.29
N ARG A 65 6.64 -7.34 4.97
CA ARG A 65 8.08 -7.67 4.97
C ARG A 65 8.60 -7.83 6.39
N LEU A 66 9.63 -8.66 6.58
CA LEU A 66 10.17 -8.96 7.90
C LEU A 66 10.69 -7.70 8.62
N VAL A 67 11.43 -6.85 7.90
CA VAL A 67 11.93 -5.56 8.43
C VAL A 67 10.79 -4.68 8.91
N SER A 68 9.72 -4.54 8.12
CA SER A 68 8.56 -3.71 8.49
C SER A 68 7.79 -4.28 9.68
N ILE A 69 7.77 -5.61 9.86
CA ILE A 69 7.18 -6.25 11.05
C ILE A 69 8.01 -5.91 12.28
N LYS A 70 9.34 -6.08 12.21
CA LYS A 70 10.26 -5.75 13.30
C LYS A 70 10.15 -4.27 13.70
N GLN A 71 10.25 -3.36 12.73
CA GLN A 71 10.10 -1.93 12.97
C GLN A 71 8.77 -1.59 13.64
N LYS A 72 7.67 -2.22 13.21
CA LYS A 72 6.34 -1.99 13.81
C LYS A 72 6.25 -2.53 15.23
N LEU A 73 6.84 -3.69 15.50
CA LEU A 73 6.93 -4.25 16.86
C LEU A 73 7.70 -3.32 17.80
N VAL A 74 8.80 -2.72 17.33
CA VAL A 74 9.63 -1.80 18.13
C VAL A 74 8.96 -0.44 18.31
N LYS A 75 8.46 0.18 17.23
CA LYS A 75 7.95 1.56 17.24
C LYS A 75 6.55 1.71 17.87
N SER A 76 5.74 0.65 17.87
CA SER A 76 4.37 0.70 18.38
C SER A 76 4.30 0.08 19.77
N GLU A 77 4.13 0.92 20.78
CA GLU A 77 4.01 0.46 22.17
C GLU A 77 2.88 -0.57 22.31
N GLY A 78 3.18 -1.67 23.00
CA GLY A 78 2.22 -2.77 23.22
C GLY A 78 1.88 -3.60 21.96
N MET A 79 2.52 -3.35 20.81
CA MET A 79 2.28 -4.12 19.59
C MET A 79 2.72 -5.57 19.76
N ARG A 80 1.80 -6.48 19.40
CA ARG A 80 2.01 -7.93 19.50
C ARG A 80 1.93 -8.54 18.12
N LEU A 81 2.83 -9.47 17.80
CA LEU A 81 2.88 -10.13 16.48
C LEU A 81 1.54 -10.78 16.13
N THR A 82 0.90 -11.43 17.10
CA THR A 82 -0.41 -12.10 16.90
C THR A 82 -1.60 -11.14 16.77
N LYS A 83 -1.43 -9.86 17.11
CA LYS A 83 -2.45 -8.81 16.99
C LYS A 83 -2.18 -7.85 15.84
N MET A 84 -1.09 -8.05 15.09
CA MET A 84 -0.75 -7.23 13.94
C MET A 84 -1.70 -7.54 12.78
N GLN A 85 -2.54 -6.56 12.44
CA GLN A 85 -3.62 -6.70 11.45
C GLN A 85 -3.11 -6.76 10.01
N ASP A 86 -2.00 -6.08 9.74
CA ASP A 86 -1.44 -5.87 8.40
C ASP A 86 -0.31 -6.85 8.05
N ILE A 87 -0.23 -8.02 8.71
CA ILE A 87 0.65 -9.11 8.25
C ILE A 87 0.25 -9.55 6.85
N VAL A 88 -1.05 -9.67 6.61
CA VAL A 88 -1.66 -9.86 5.29
C VAL A 88 -2.34 -8.56 4.91
N GLY A 89 -1.71 -7.83 3.99
CA GLY A 89 -2.23 -6.56 3.50
C GLY A 89 -2.85 -6.73 2.13
N VAL A 90 -4.14 -6.41 2.03
CA VAL A 90 -4.86 -6.35 0.76
C VAL A 90 -5.30 -4.93 0.44
N ARG A 91 -5.34 -4.60 -0.85
CA ARG A 91 -5.62 -3.27 -1.35
C ARG A 91 -6.66 -3.35 -2.45
N LEU A 92 -7.62 -2.44 -2.39
CA LEU A 92 -8.57 -2.17 -3.46
C LEU A 92 -8.47 -0.69 -3.84
N VAL A 93 -8.02 -0.42 -5.06
CA VAL A 93 -7.93 0.92 -5.64
C VAL A 93 -9.12 1.11 -6.57
N VAL A 94 -10.02 2.02 -6.21
CA VAL A 94 -11.23 2.38 -6.95
C VAL A 94 -11.08 3.72 -7.66
N ASN A 95 -12.02 4.10 -8.52
CA ASN A 95 -11.89 5.31 -9.33
C ASN A 95 -12.03 6.59 -8.51
N ASP A 96 -13.02 6.64 -7.61
CA ASP A 96 -13.39 7.86 -6.89
C ASP A 96 -13.94 7.57 -5.47
N LEU A 97 -14.32 8.64 -4.75
CA LEU A 97 -14.86 8.51 -3.40
C LEU A 97 -16.27 7.90 -3.38
N LYS A 98 -17.03 7.96 -4.49
CA LYS A 98 -18.36 7.34 -4.58
C LYS A 98 -18.24 5.81 -4.59
N GLU A 99 -17.37 5.27 -5.43
CA GLU A 99 -17.07 3.84 -5.46
C GLU A 99 -16.50 3.38 -4.11
N LEU A 100 -15.60 4.17 -3.51
CA LEU A 100 -15.03 3.87 -2.19
C LEU A 100 -16.13 3.76 -1.13
N ALA A 101 -17.06 4.72 -1.10
CA ALA A 101 -18.18 4.70 -0.16
C ALA A 101 -19.10 3.49 -0.38
N LYS A 102 -19.34 3.08 -1.64
CA LYS A 102 -20.09 1.85 -1.95
C LYS A 102 -19.39 0.59 -1.42
N VAL A 103 -18.06 0.50 -1.58
CA VAL A 103 -17.26 -0.61 -1.02
C VAL A 103 -17.38 -0.69 0.49
N VAL A 104 -17.18 0.43 1.18
CA VAL A 104 -17.26 0.49 2.65
C VAL A 104 -18.65 0.07 3.13
N LYS A 105 -19.71 0.61 2.51
CA LYS A 105 -21.08 0.25 2.85
C LYS A 105 -21.36 -1.24 2.64
N LEU A 106 -20.95 -1.81 1.50
CA LEU A 106 -21.13 -3.23 1.21
C LEU A 106 -20.46 -4.13 2.25
N LEU A 107 -19.28 -3.74 2.75
CA LEU A 107 -18.55 -4.48 3.78
C LEU A 107 -19.21 -4.36 5.15
N GLN A 108 -19.68 -3.15 5.52
CA GLN A 108 -20.40 -2.90 6.77
C GLN A 108 -21.75 -3.64 6.82
N ASP A 109 -22.42 -3.80 5.68
CA ASP A 109 -23.64 -4.60 5.56
C ASP A 109 -23.39 -6.09 5.87
N GLY A 110 -22.13 -6.56 5.79
CA GLY A 110 -21.70 -7.90 6.18
C GLY A 110 -22.18 -9.06 5.28
N LYS A 111 -23.12 -8.82 4.37
CA LYS A 111 -23.79 -9.87 3.56
C LYS A 111 -22.84 -10.67 2.66
N ILE A 112 -21.72 -10.08 2.25
CA ILE A 112 -20.73 -10.73 1.39
C ILE A 112 -19.61 -11.46 2.17
N LEU A 113 -19.55 -11.23 3.49
CA LEU A 113 -18.55 -11.83 4.36
C LEU A 113 -18.88 -13.31 4.59
N GLY A 114 -17.86 -14.15 4.62
CA GLY A 114 -18.02 -15.54 5.05
C GLY A 114 -18.44 -15.60 6.52
N ARG A 115 -19.17 -16.65 6.92
CA ARG A 115 -19.62 -16.84 8.33
C ARG A 115 -18.49 -16.84 9.36
N ASN A 116 -17.27 -17.13 8.91
CA ASN A 116 -16.06 -17.15 9.73
C ASN A 116 -15.25 -15.84 9.67
N ILE A 117 -15.73 -14.80 8.99
CA ILE A 117 -15.04 -13.52 8.81
C ILE A 117 -15.85 -12.42 9.49
N SER A 118 -15.18 -11.61 10.30
CA SER A 118 -15.79 -10.44 10.96
C SER A 118 -14.91 -9.21 10.84
N ILE A 119 -15.51 -8.02 10.82
CA ILE A 119 -14.77 -6.75 10.93
C ILE A 119 -14.44 -6.52 12.41
N VAL A 120 -13.17 -6.27 12.71
CA VAL A 120 -12.71 -6.00 14.09
C VAL A 120 -12.32 -4.55 14.33
N LYS A 121 -11.90 -3.82 13.28
CA LYS A 121 -11.53 -2.41 13.40
C LYS A 121 -11.62 -1.68 12.07
N GLU A 122 -11.94 -0.40 12.12
CA GLU A 122 -11.95 0.48 10.95
C GLU A 122 -11.18 1.77 11.26
N PHE A 123 -10.43 2.27 10.27
CA PHE A 123 -9.76 3.56 10.33
C PHE A 123 -10.03 4.36 9.07
N ASN A 124 -10.71 5.50 9.23
CA ASN A 124 -11.03 6.40 8.14
C ASN A 124 -9.99 7.53 8.04
N TYR A 125 -8.86 7.24 7.39
CA TYR A 125 -7.81 8.24 7.13
C TYR A 125 -8.17 9.22 6.00
N ILE A 126 -9.32 9.07 5.35
CA ILE A 126 -9.83 10.08 4.41
C ILE A 126 -10.43 11.24 5.20
N LYS A 127 -11.24 10.92 6.23
CA LYS A 127 -11.84 11.92 7.14
C LYS A 127 -10.83 12.48 8.13
N LYS A 128 -9.93 11.66 8.65
CA LYS A 128 -8.86 12.05 9.58
C LYS A 128 -7.49 11.63 9.00
N PRO A 129 -6.94 12.38 8.02
CA PRO A 129 -5.64 12.06 7.43
C PRO A 129 -4.55 12.04 8.49
N LYS A 130 -3.50 11.26 8.23
CA LYS A 130 -2.28 11.32 9.06
C LYS A 130 -1.55 12.65 8.82
N GLU A 131 -0.62 12.98 9.70
CA GLU A 131 0.15 14.23 9.65
C GLU A 131 0.97 14.39 8.37
N ASP A 132 1.45 13.28 7.82
CA ASP A 132 2.18 13.22 6.55
C ASP A 132 1.29 13.44 5.31
N GLY A 133 -0.03 13.57 5.49
CA GLY A 133 -1.01 13.67 4.41
C GLY A 133 -1.57 12.33 3.96
N TYR A 134 -1.22 11.21 4.59
CA TYR A 134 -1.71 9.89 4.16
C TYR A 134 -3.24 9.75 4.30
N ARG A 135 -3.86 9.23 3.23
CA ARG A 135 -5.31 8.98 3.11
C ARG A 135 -5.61 7.57 2.57
N SER A 136 -6.56 6.88 3.20
CA SER A 136 -7.13 5.59 2.81
C SER A 136 -8.24 5.22 3.78
N TYR A 137 -9.11 4.27 3.44
CA TYR A 137 -10.01 3.62 4.39
C TYR A 137 -9.46 2.23 4.73
N HIS A 138 -9.13 1.99 6.01
CA HIS A 138 -8.59 0.70 6.46
C HIS A 138 -9.66 -0.09 7.20
N ILE A 139 -9.77 -1.37 6.88
CA ILE A 139 -10.70 -2.31 7.52
C ILE A 139 -9.89 -3.54 7.93
N ALA A 140 -9.79 -3.79 9.23
CA ALA A 140 -9.19 -4.99 9.77
C ALA A 140 -10.26 -6.06 9.98
N PHE A 141 -9.96 -7.27 9.51
CA PHE A 141 -10.83 -8.42 9.62
C PHE A 141 -10.21 -9.50 10.51
N GLU A 142 -11.05 -10.27 11.19
CA GLU A 142 -10.68 -11.51 11.87
C GLU A 142 -11.34 -12.70 11.18
N ILE A 143 -10.53 -13.72 10.89
CA ILE A 143 -10.94 -15.02 10.38
C ILE A 143 -10.86 -16.01 11.54
N THR A 144 -11.97 -16.69 11.83
CA THR A 144 -12.07 -17.71 12.87
C THR A 144 -12.21 -19.09 12.24
N ASN A 145 -11.16 -19.90 12.32
CA ASN A 145 -11.17 -21.28 11.81
C ASN A 145 -11.15 -22.27 12.96
N LYS A 146 -11.76 -23.44 12.76
CA LYS A 146 -11.68 -24.56 13.71
C LYS A 146 -11.00 -25.74 13.06
N HIS A 147 -9.96 -26.27 13.69
CA HIS A 147 -9.31 -27.51 13.25
C HIS A 147 -9.14 -28.45 14.44
N ARG A 148 -9.69 -29.66 14.32
CA ARG A 148 -9.70 -30.68 15.40
C ARG A 148 -10.23 -30.12 16.74
N GLY A 149 -11.30 -29.33 16.69
CA GLY A 149 -11.92 -28.71 17.87
C GLY A 149 -11.21 -27.46 18.40
N ILE A 150 -9.99 -27.15 17.94
CA ILE A 150 -9.24 -25.97 18.36
C ILE A 150 -9.54 -24.79 17.43
N GLU A 151 -9.88 -23.65 18.03
CA GLU A 151 -10.12 -22.40 17.31
C GLU A 151 -8.82 -21.65 17.05
N TYR A 152 -8.62 -21.21 15.82
CA TYR A 152 -7.49 -20.41 15.38
C TYR A 152 -7.99 -19.13 14.72
N ARG A 153 -7.41 -18.00 15.15
CA ARG A 153 -7.75 -16.67 14.64
C ARG A 153 -6.63 -16.10 13.81
N ARG A 154 -6.98 -15.42 12.72
CA ARG A 154 -6.06 -14.70 11.84
C ARG A 154 -6.61 -13.34 11.49
N LEU A 155 -5.71 -12.39 11.28
CA LEU A 155 -6.06 -11.03 10.92
C LEU A 155 -5.56 -10.71 9.52
N PHE A 156 -6.33 -9.93 8.79
CA PHE A 156 -5.88 -9.25 7.58
C PHE A 156 -6.44 -7.85 7.52
N GLU A 157 -5.78 -6.97 6.77
CA GLU A 157 -6.17 -5.57 6.60
C GLU A 157 -6.48 -5.29 5.13
N LEU A 158 -7.68 -4.78 4.86
CA LEU A 158 -8.06 -4.19 3.58
C LEU A 158 -7.86 -2.68 3.60
N GLN A 159 -7.10 -2.18 2.65
CA GLN A 159 -6.94 -0.76 2.36
C GLN A 159 -7.73 -0.41 1.11
N VAL A 160 -8.82 0.33 1.26
CA VAL A 160 -9.56 0.91 0.14
C VAL A 160 -9.02 2.31 -0.13
N ARG A 161 -8.69 2.58 -1.39
CA ARG A 161 -8.12 3.85 -1.85
C ARG A 161 -8.75 4.27 -3.16
N THR A 162 -8.80 5.55 -3.43
CA THR A 162 -9.00 6.04 -4.79
C THR A 162 -7.69 5.98 -5.58
N LYS A 163 -7.76 6.22 -6.90
CA LYS A 163 -6.57 6.36 -7.75
C LYS A 163 -5.65 7.48 -7.28
N SER A 164 -6.20 8.64 -6.91
CA SER A 164 -5.40 9.77 -6.40
C SER A 164 -4.70 9.46 -5.08
N GLN A 165 -5.37 8.81 -4.15
CA GLN A 165 -4.78 8.40 -2.87
C GLN A 165 -3.68 7.34 -3.06
N HIS A 166 -3.89 6.42 -4.00
CA HIS A 166 -2.89 5.41 -4.35
C HIS A 166 -1.67 6.04 -5.02
N ALA A 167 -1.87 6.90 -6.04
CA ALA A 167 -0.79 7.60 -6.73
C ALA A 167 0.05 8.46 -5.78
N TRP A 168 -0.59 9.20 -4.87
CA TRP A 168 0.10 9.95 -3.83
C TRP A 168 0.95 9.04 -2.93
N SER A 169 0.35 7.95 -2.43
CA SER A 169 1.06 6.98 -1.58
C SER A 169 2.25 6.35 -2.29
N THR A 170 2.14 6.13 -3.60
CA THR A 170 3.20 5.61 -4.45
C THR A 170 4.35 6.60 -4.56
N VAL A 171 4.08 7.87 -4.89
CA VAL A 171 5.14 8.88 -5.02
C VAL A 171 5.91 9.08 -3.71
N VAL A 172 5.21 9.08 -2.56
CA VAL A 172 5.88 9.14 -1.25
C VAL A 172 6.84 7.97 -1.04
N GLU A 173 6.42 6.75 -1.39
CA GLU A 173 7.26 5.55 -1.29
C GLU A 173 8.43 5.57 -2.29
N THR A 174 8.16 5.97 -3.53
CA THR A 174 9.17 6.02 -4.60
C THR A 174 10.25 7.05 -4.30
N ILE A 175 9.87 8.28 -3.97
CA ILE A 175 10.82 9.34 -3.61
C ILE A 175 11.55 8.97 -2.32
N GLY A 176 10.85 8.45 -1.31
CA GLY A 176 11.48 7.97 -0.08
C GLY A 176 12.54 6.90 -0.35
N THR A 177 12.25 5.94 -1.23
CA THR A 177 13.22 4.91 -1.57
C THR A 177 14.39 5.47 -2.38
N TYR A 178 14.13 6.35 -3.34
CA TYR A 178 15.16 7.02 -4.13
C TYR A 178 16.12 7.84 -3.26
N MET A 179 15.61 8.49 -2.21
CA MET A 179 16.39 9.31 -1.29
C MET A 179 16.94 8.54 -0.08
N GLY A 180 16.55 7.29 0.13
CA GLY A 180 16.87 6.55 1.36
C GLY A 180 16.19 7.11 2.62
N VAL A 181 15.01 7.73 2.49
CA VAL A 181 14.27 8.39 3.56
C VAL A 181 12.88 7.77 3.75
N ASN A 182 12.51 7.47 4.99
CA ASN A 182 11.18 6.94 5.30
C ASN A 182 10.18 8.07 5.67
N PHE A 183 9.69 8.79 4.66
CA PHE A 183 8.73 9.88 4.84
C PHE A 183 7.46 9.49 5.59
N LYS A 184 6.92 8.28 5.35
CA LYS A 184 5.74 7.75 6.08
C LYS A 184 6.03 7.37 7.53
N GLY A 185 7.31 7.15 7.84
CA GLY A 185 7.79 6.92 9.19
C GLY A 185 8.00 8.21 10.00
N GLY A 186 7.80 9.38 9.36
CA GLY A 186 8.05 10.69 9.96
C GLY A 186 9.44 11.25 9.68
N ASP A 187 10.27 10.57 8.89
CA ASP A 187 11.61 11.03 8.55
C ASP A 187 11.58 12.07 7.41
N GLY A 188 12.70 12.74 7.17
CA GLY A 188 12.87 13.70 6.07
C GLY A 188 12.71 15.16 6.45
N GLU A 189 13.23 16.03 5.59
CA GLU A 189 13.25 17.48 5.78
C GLU A 189 11.83 18.08 5.70
N LYS A 190 11.69 19.28 6.28
CA LYS A 190 10.41 19.98 6.42
C LYS A 190 9.74 20.26 5.08
N ASP A 191 10.50 20.61 4.06
CA ASP A 191 9.95 21.02 2.76
C ASP A 191 9.38 19.81 2.01
N TRP A 192 10.06 18.65 2.09
CA TRP A 192 9.53 17.39 1.56
C TRP A 192 8.22 16.97 2.24
N LYS A 193 8.17 17.05 3.58
CA LYS A 193 6.95 16.79 4.33
C LYS A 193 5.83 17.75 3.93
N SER A 194 6.16 19.02 3.72
CA SER A 194 5.21 20.05 3.29
C SER A 194 4.70 19.76 1.88
N PHE A 195 5.57 19.39 0.93
CA PHE A 195 5.19 18.96 -0.40
C PHE A 195 4.16 17.81 -0.37
N PHE A 196 4.44 16.76 0.39
CA PHE A 196 3.53 15.60 0.49
C PHE A 196 2.20 15.97 1.15
N LYS A 197 2.24 16.76 2.22
CA LYS A 197 1.04 17.21 2.91
C LYS A 197 0.15 18.09 2.03
N GLU A 198 0.73 19.10 1.39
CA GLU A 198 0.01 20.05 0.52
C GLU A 198 -0.54 19.34 -0.73
N SER A 199 0.26 18.49 -1.40
CA SER A 199 -0.23 17.71 -2.55
C SER A 199 -1.40 16.79 -2.18
N SER A 200 -1.34 16.11 -1.02
CA SER A 200 -2.46 15.30 -0.53
C SER A 200 -3.71 16.15 -0.26
N TYR A 201 -3.52 17.32 0.34
CA TYR A 201 -4.61 18.25 0.63
C TYR A 201 -5.33 18.66 -0.65
N ILE A 202 -4.58 19.16 -1.64
CA ILE A 202 -5.11 19.57 -2.94
C ILE A 202 -5.81 18.40 -3.64
N PHE A 203 -5.19 17.21 -3.65
CA PHE A 203 -5.80 16.03 -4.27
C PHE A 203 -7.16 15.72 -3.63
N SER A 204 -7.22 15.73 -2.30
CA SER A 204 -8.46 15.43 -1.57
C SER A 204 -9.58 16.42 -1.86
N TRP A 205 -9.26 17.66 -2.19
CA TRP A 205 -10.25 18.65 -2.57
C TRP A 205 -10.86 18.35 -3.94
N PHE A 206 -10.00 18.08 -4.94
CA PHE A 206 -10.45 17.75 -6.28
C PHE A 206 -11.27 16.45 -6.31
N GLU A 207 -10.89 15.45 -5.51
CA GLU A 207 -11.66 14.21 -5.38
C GLU A 207 -13.09 14.46 -4.86
N LYS A 208 -13.26 15.35 -3.88
CA LYS A 208 -14.59 15.72 -3.36
C LYS A 208 -15.42 16.43 -4.42
N PHE A 209 -14.80 17.34 -5.19
CA PHE A 209 -15.47 18.04 -6.28
C PHE A 209 -15.94 17.07 -7.37
N GLU A 210 -15.05 16.18 -7.86
CA GLU A 210 -15.38 15.14 -8.85
C GLU A 210 -16.47 14.18 -8.35
N SER A 211 -16.50 13.94 -7.03
CA SER A 211 -17.51 13.09 -6.40
C SER A 211 -18.86 13.79 -6.18
N GLY A 212 -19.07 14.97 -6.76
CA GLY A 212 -20.37 15.65 -6.79
C GLY A 212 -20.62 16.61 -5.63
N ARG A 213 -19.57 17.08 -4.95
CA ARG A 213 -19.69 18.26 -4.08
C ARG A 213 -20.03 19.47 -4.95
N LYS A 214 -21.31 19.84 -5.02
CA LYS A 214 -21.85 20.84 -5.96
C LYS A 214 -21.47 22.29 -5.63
N TYR A 215 -21.16 22.59 -4.38
CA TYR A 215 -20.90 23.96 -3.92
C TYR A 215 -19.70 24.01 -2.99
N LEU A 216 -18.86 25.02 -3.19
CA LEU A 216 -17.75 25.40 -2.32
C LEU A 216 -18.18 26.63 -1.52
N THR A 217 -17.75 26.68 -0.27
CA THR A 217 -17.72 27.98 0.43
C THR A 217 -16.60 28.83 -0.15
N ILE A 218 -16.66 30.15 0.03
CA ILE A 218 -15.56 31.05 -0.35
C ILE A 218 -14.28 30.63 0.37
N ASP A 219 -14.39 30.27 1.65
CA ASP A 219 -13.26 29.80 2.47
C ASP A 219 -12.62 28.52 1.90
N ASP A 220 -13.42 27.53 1.45
CA ASP A 220 -12.89 26.32 0.81
C ASP A 220 -12.10 26.66 -0.47
N ALA A 221 -12.55 27.66 -1.24
CA ALA A 221 -11.88 28.06 -2.49
C ALA A 221 -10.58 28.81 -2.21
N GLU A 222 -10.60 29.74 -1.25
CA GLU A 222 -9.42 30.50 -0.85
C GLU A 222 -8.32 29.59 -0.28
N GLU A 223 -8.68 28.63 0.58
CA GLU A 223 -7.72 27.69 1.16
C GLU A 223 -7.03 26.84 0.09
N VAL A 224 -7.77 26.41 -0.94
CA VAL A 224 -7.21 25.65 -2.04
C VAL A 224 -6.33 26.48 -2.96
N ILE A 225 -6.70 27.72 -3.24
CA ILE A 225 -5.84 28.63 -4.01
C ILE A 225 -4.53 28.85 -3.25
N ARG A 226 -4.60 29.19 -1.95
CA ARG A 226 -3.41 29.38 -1.11
C ARG A 226 -2.55 28.13 -1.03
N GLY A 227 -3.15 26.96 -0.82
CA GLY A 227 -2.44 25.67 -0.82
C GLY A 227 -1.78 25.35 -2.16
N SER A 228 -2.43 25.73 -3.27
CA SER A 228 -1.88 25.50 -4.61
C SER A 228 -0.69 26.41 -4.92
N ILE A 229 -0.70 27.66 -4.43
CA ILE A 229 0.44 28.57 -4.51
C ILE A 229 1.61 28.00 -3.71
N ARG A 230 1.39 27.64 -2.44
CA ARG A 230 2.42 27.01 -1.60
C ARG A 230 3.00 25.74 -2.24
N LEU A 231 2.14 24.89 -2.80
CA LEU A 231 2.57 23.68 -3.49
C LEU A 231 3.47 24.02 -4.69
N LYS A 232 3.13 25.03 -5.50
CA LYS A 232 3.97 25.48 -6.63
C LYS A 232 5.32 26.00 -6.16
N GLU A 233 5.35 26.80 -5.10
CA GLU A 233 6.60 27.34 -4.52
C GLU A 233 7.52 26.20 -4.07
N ILE A 234 7.02 25.28 -3.24
CA ILE A 234 7.79 24.12 -2.77
C ILE A 234 8.26 23.25 -3.96
N MET A 235 7.40 23.07 -4.97
CA MET A 235 7.76 22.30 -6.16
C MET A 235 8.92 22.93 -6.94
N LEU A 236 8.99 24.27 -7.01
CA LEU A 236 10.09 24.99 -7.64
C LEU A 236 11.38 24.88 -6.81
N GLU A 237 11.29 25.11 -5.51
CA GLU A 237 12.44 25.04 -4.59
C GLU A 237 13.09 23.65 -4.59
N LEU A 238 12.28 22.60 -4.49
CA LEU A 238 12.76 21.21 -4.46
C LEU A 238 12.96 20.59 -5.85
N LYS A 239 12.72 21.34 -6.94
CA LYS A 239 12.80 20.84 -8.33
C LYS A 239 12.02 19.54 -8.53
N ILE A 240 10.79 19.52 -7.99
CA ILE A 240 9.94 18.31 -7.95
C ILE A 240 9.59 17.86 -9.38
N THR A 241 9.34 18.78 -10.29
CA THR A 241 8.97 18.46 -11.67
C THR A 241 10.09 17.69 -12.36
N GLU A 242 11.33 18.15 -12.22
CA GLU A 242 12.53 17.53 -12.76
C GLU A 242 12.76 16.15 -12.14
N LEU A 243 12.60 16.03 -10.82
CA LEU A 243 12.71 14.75 -10.13
C LEU A 243 11.65 13.75 -10.61
N LEU A 244 10.39 14.16 -10.74
CA LEU A 244 9.31 13.29 -11.20
C LEU A 244 9.55 12.82 -12.64
N VAL A 245 10.03 13.70 -13.52
CA VAL A 245 10.41 13.33 -14.90
C VAL A 245 11.59 12.36 -14.89
N LEU A 246 12.61 12.61 -14.09
CA LEU A 246 13.76 11.72 -13.94
C LEU A 246 13.32 10.32 -13.49
N LEU A 247 12.52 10.22 -12.42
CA LEU A 247 12.00 8.95 -11.91
C LEU A 247 11.13 8.22 -12.95
N ASN A 248 10.28 8.96 -13.66
CA ASN A 248 9.44 8.38 -14.69
C ASN A 248 10.24 7.85 -15.89
N ASN A 249 11.36 8.50 -16.24
CA ASN A 249 12.28 8.00 -17.28
C ASN A 249 13.07 6.77 -16.80
N MET A 250 13.47 6.72 -15.52
CA MET A 250 14.08 5.50 -14.97
C MET A 250 13.12 4.30 -15.06
N THR A 251 11.82 4.53 -14.95
CA THR A 251 10.80 3.47 -15.09
C THR A 251 10.85 2.78 -16.47
N SER A 252 11.15 3.52 -17.54
CA SER A 252 11.26 2.93 -18.89
C SER A 252 12.51 2.09 -19.10
N ASP A 253 13.57 2.32 -18.31
CA ASP A 253 14.84 1.60 -18.42
C ASP A 253 14.86 0.28 -17.62
N ILE A 254 13.84 0.04 -16.80
CA ILE A 254 13.72 -1.17 -16.01
C ILE A 254 13.46 -2.37 -16.95
N SER A 255 14.47 -3.20 -17.15
CA SER A 255 14.39 -4.39 -18.01
C SER A 255 13.43 -5.44 -17.46
N TYR A 256 12.29 -5.64 -18.13
CA TYR A 256 11.27 -6.59 -17.69
C TYR A 256 11.50 -7.98 -18.30
N LYS A 257 12.04 -8.93 -17.52
CA LYS A 257 12.13 -10.34 -17.94
C LYS A 257 10.94 -11.11 -17.39
N LEU A 258 9.88 -11.24 -18.19
CA LEU A 258 8.80 -12.19 -17.92
C LEU A 258 9.17 -13.57 -18.45
N ASN A 259 9.03 -14.59 -17.62
CA ASN A 259 8.82 -15.93 -18.13
C ASN A 259 7.32 -16.08 -18.41
N GLU A 260 6.93 -15.85 -19.66
CA GLU A 260 5.55 -16.04 -20.12
C GLU A 260 5.14 -17.50 -19.91
N THR A 261 4.31 -17.75 -18.91
CA THR A 261 3.57 -19.00 -18.75
C THR A 261 2.14 -18.68 -18.35
N SER A 262 1.20 -19.39 -18.98
CA SER A 262 -0.23 -19.21 -18.82
C SER A 262 -0.70 -19.83 -17.50
N LYS A 263 -1.35 -19.01 -16.64
CA LYS A 263 -1.81 -19.29 -15.26
C LYS A 263 -0.75 -19.17 -14.15
N ASN A 264 -0.17 -17.98 -14.02
CA ASN A 264 0.67 -17.62 -12.88
C ASN A 264 -0.12 -16.78 -11.86
N ASP A 265 -0.27 -17.29 -10.64
CA ASP A 265 -1.02 -16.64 -9.56
C ASP A 265 -0.10 -15.98 -8.51
N TYR A 266 1.22 -16.23 -8.56
CA TYR A 266 2.19 -15.59 -7.66
C TYR A 266 3.38 -15.01 -8.41
N ALA A 267 4.00 -13.99 -7.83
CA ALA A 267 5.33 -13.54 -8.23
C ALA A 267 6.23 -13.19 -7.06
N ILE A 268 7.53 -13.31 -7.33
CA ILE A 268 8.60 -12.69 -6.57
C ILE A 268 9.14 -11.54 -7.41
N ILE A 269 9.07 -10.32 -6.87
CA ILE A 269 9.62 -9.12 -7.47
C ILE A 269 10.95 -8.81 -6.79
N PHE A 270 12.03 -8.74 -7.56
CA PHE A 270 13.33 -8.27 -7.14
C PHE A 270 13.56 -6.87 -7.68
N ILE A 271 14.17 -6.01 -6.88
CA ILE A 271 14.50 -4.65 -7.28
C ILE A 271 15.87 -4.34 -6.76
N ASP A 272 16.73 -3.87 -7.66
CA ASP A 272 18.04 -3.34 -7.35
C ASP A 272 18.00 -1.83 -7.63
N TYR A 273 17.92 -1.02 -6.57
CA TYR A 273 17.85 0.43 -6.70
C TYR A 273 19.19 1.05 -7.14
N ILE A 274 20.31 0.33 -6.98
CA ILE A 274 21.62 0.78 -7.49
C ILE A 274 21.67 0.56 -9.00
N LYS A 275 21.34 -0.65 -9.46
CA LYS A 275 21.37 -0.99 -10.89
C LYS A 275 20.17 -0.45 -11.65
N LYS A 276 19.13 0.03 -10.95
CA LYS A 276 17.85 0.44 -11.52
C LYS A 276 17.19 -0.68 -12.32
N GLU A 277 17.30 -1.90 -11.80
CA GLU A 277 16.74 -3.09 -12.43
C GLU A 277 15.63 -3.68 -11.57
N SER A 278 14.59 -4.22 -12.21
CA SER A 278 13.59 -5.03 -11.53
C SER A 278 13.41 -6.34 -12.28
N ILE A 279 13.36 -7.45 -11.55
CA ILE A 279 13.17 -8.77 -12.11
C ILE A 279 11.90 -9.34 -11.49
N VAL A 280 10.93 -9.68 -12.32
CA VAL A 280 9.70 -10.33 -11.87
C VAL A 280 9.74 -11.80 -12.27
N ARG A 281 9.78 -12.67 -11.27
CA ARG A 281 9.66 -14.12 -11.47
C ARG A 281 8.27 -14.56 -11.09
N THR A 282 7.54 -15.11 -12.05
CA THR A 282 6.17 -15.59 -11.87
C THR A 282 6.15 -17.09 -11.59
N TYR A 283 5.13 -17.54 -10.85
CA TYR A 283 4.98 -18.92 -10.43
C TYR A 283 3.50 -19.35 -10.42
N PRO A 284 3.21 -20.62 -10.71
CA PRO A 284 1.85 -21.16 -10.63
C PRO A 284 1.37 -21.30 -9.18
N LYS A 285 0.05 -21.21 -8.95
CA LYS A 285 -0.55 -21.28 -7.59
C LYS A 285 -0.19 -22.54 -6.82
N ALA A 286 -0.09 -23.66 -7.54
CA ALA A 286 0.29 -24.96 -6.98
C ALA A 286 1.67 -24.93 -6.29
N ALA A 287 2.57 -24.03 -6.71
CA ALA A 287 3.89 -23.88 -6.14
C ALA A 287 3.95 -22.94 -4.91
N SER A 288 2.81 -22.45 -4.39
CA SER A 288 2.74 -21.44 -3.32
C SER A 288 3.71 -21.67 -2.15
N LYS A 289 3.78 -22.90 -1.63
CA LYS A 289 4.69 -23.27 -0.53
C LYS A 289 6.16 -23.12 -0.93
N THR A 290 6.56 -23.73 -2.06
CA THR A 290 7.92 -23.67 -2.59
C THR A 290 8.36 -22.24 -2.92
N VAL A 291 7.46 -21.43 -3.47
CA VAL A 291 7.71 -20.02 -3.80
C VAL A 291 7.88 -19.19 -2.54
N ASN A 292 7.09 -19.45 -1.51
CA ASN A 292 7.28 -18.81 -0.21
C ASN A 292 8.62 -19.17 0.43
N ASP A 293 9.01 -20.45 0.38
CA ASP A 293 10.29 -20.90 0.93
C ASP A 293 11.47 -20.30 0.14
N LEU A 294 11.33 -20.13 -1.18
CA LEU A 294 12.26 -19.37 -1.99
C LEU A 294 12.31 -17.89 -1.57
N TYR A 295 11.15 -17.23 -1.44
CA TYR A 295 11.07 -15.83 -1.01
C TYR A 295 11.73 -15.60 0.36
N ILE A 296 11.48 -16.51 1.32
CA ILE A 296 12.10 -16.45 2.64
C ILE A 296 13.63 -16.53 2.53
N ARG A 297 14.18 -17.47 1.76
CA ARG A 297 15.62 -17.60 1.55
C ARG A 297 16.23 -16.37 0.88
N LEU A 298 15.56 -15.83 -0.12
CA LEU A 298 16.03 -14.61 -0.80
C LEU A 298 16.02 -13.40 0.13
N GLU A 299 15.04 -13.29 1.03
CA GLU A 299 15.00 -12.24 2.06
C GLU A 299 16.14 -12.41 3.09
N GLU A 300 16.65 -13.63 3.31
CA GLU A 300 17.84 -13.91 4.13
C GLU A 300 19.13 -13.52 3.41
N GLU A 301 19.34 -14.03 2.20
CA GLU A 301 20.59 -13.88 1.44
C GLU A 301 20.89 -12.41 1.08
N LEU A 302 19.84 -11.61 0.85
CA LEU A 302 19.96 -10.20 0.47
C LEU A 302 20.16 -9.26 1.66
N ASN A 303 20.30 -9.83 2.87
CA ASN A 303 20.84 -9.22 4.07
C ASN A 303 20.62 -7.71 4.22
N TYR A 304 19.36 -7.31 4.42
CA TYR A 304 18.92 -6.01 4.96
C TYR A 304 19.44 -4.73 4.31
N THR A 305 20.10 -4.74 3.16
CA THR A 305 20.45 -3.49 2.50
C THR A 305 19.20 -2.91 1.86
N ASP A 306 18.85 -1.66 2.18
CA ASP A 306 17.66 -0.99 1.61
C ASP A 306 17.72 -0.87 0.07
N GLN A 307 18.90 -1.13 -0.49
CA GLN A 307 19.26 -1.06 -1.89
C GLN A 307 18.73 -2.22 -2.75
N ILE A 308 18.49 -3.41 -2.16
CA ILE A 308 17.87 -4.53 -2.86
C ILE A 308 16.61 -4.97 -2.13
N GLN A 309 15.49 -4.99 -2.85
CA GLN A 309 14.19 -5.35 -2.27
C GLN A 309 13.59 -6.57 -2.95
N VAL A 310 13.01 -7.45 -2.13
CA VAL A 310 12.24 -8.61 -2.57
C VAL A 310 10.84 -8.56 -1.99
N LEU A 311 9.85 -8.84 -2.84
CA LEU A 311 8.44 -8.88 -2.49
C LEU A 311 7.77 -10.14 -3.03
N PHE A 312 6.96 -10.77 -2.18
CA PHE A 312 6.03 -11.83 -2.57
C PHE A 312 4.61 -11.27 -2.74
N VAL A 313 4.03 -11.49 -3.91
CA VAL A 313 2.70 -10.97 -4.31
C VAL A 313 1.85 -12.05 -4.96
N GLU A 314 0.54 -11.98 -4.75
CA GLU A 314 -0.45 -12.73 -5.53
C GLU A 314 -0.86 -11.89 -6.75
N ILE A 315 -0.72 -12.46 -7.94
CA ILE A 315 -1.06 -11.84 -9.22
C ILE A 315 -2.44 -12.34 -9.63
N THR A 316 -3.42 -11.45 -9.67
CA THR A 316 -4.70 -11.73 -10.34
C THR A 316 -4.62 -11.45 -11.84
N ASN A 317 -3.76 -10.50 -12.25
CA ASN A 317 -3.44 -10.18 -13.64
C ASN A 317 -2.09 -9.45 -13.71
N LEU A 318 -1.18 -9.87 -14.60
CA LEU A 318 0.13 -9.24 -14.79
C LEU A 318 0.05 -7.75 -15.17
N THR A 319 -0.94 -7.35 -15.98
CA THR A 319 -1.20 -5.94 -16.29
C THR A 319 -1.61 -5.14 -15.05
N ASN A 320 -2.25 -5.80 -14.08
CA ASN A 320 -2.62 -5.18 -12.81
C ASN A 320 -1.45 -5.11 -11.82
N LEU A 321 -0.41 -5.93 -11.98
CA LEU A 321 0.72 -5.96 -11.05
C LEU A 321 1.44 -4.61 -10.99
N ARG A 322 1.84 -4.05 -12.14
CA ARG A 322 2.46 -2.72 -12.23
C ARG A 322 1.58 -1.63 -11.63
N LYS A 323 0.26 -1.71 -11.81
CA LYS A 323 -0.69 -0.72 -11.29
C LYS A 323 -0.98 -0.87 -9.79
N ALA A 324 -0.97 -2.10 -9.27
CA ALA A 324 -1.17 -2.40 -7.86
C ALA A 324 0.07 -2.06 -7.02
N PHE A 325 1.25 -2.18 -7.63
CA PHE A 325 2.57 -2.07 -7.02
C PHE A 325 3.53 -1.13 -7.80
N PRO A 326 3.10 0.09 -8.18
CA PRO A 326 3.87 0.98 -9.08
C PRO A 326 5.16 1.52 -8.44
N ASN A 327 5.21 1.62 -7.11
CA ASN A 327 6.40 2.03 -6.38
C ASN A 327 7.60 1.10 -6.64
N PHE A 328 7.33 -0.17 -6.94
CA PHE A 328 8.34 -1.18 -7.27
C PHE A 328 8.85 -1.06 -8.71
N TYR A 329 8.19 -0.27 -9.53
CA TYR A 329 8.59 0.09 -10.89
C TYR A 329 9.09 1.53 -10.97
N ILE A 330 9.19 2.25 -9.84
CA ILE A 330 9.50 3.68 -9.81
C ILE A 330 8.44 4.50 -10.59
N ASP A 331 7.26 3.91 -10.84
CA ASP A 331 6.24 4.47 -11.72
C ASP A 331 5.45 5.56 -10.98
N VAL A 332 5.74 6.81 -11.34
CA VAL A 332 5.09 8.01 -10.81
C VAL A 332 4.12 8.66 -11.82
N SER A 333 3.86 8.00 -12.95
CA SER A 333 3.10 8.55 -14.08
C SER A 333 1.68 9.00 -13.69
N GLU A 334 0.95 8.17 -12.93
CA GLU A 334 -0.40 8.48 -12.48
C GLU A 334 -0.42 9.75 -11.61
N PHE A 335 0.58 9.93 -10.74
CA PHE A 335 0.69 11.14 -9.92
C PHE A 335 0.93 12.38 -10.78
N ILE A 336 1.83 12.30 -11.77
CA ILE A 336 2.09 13.40 -12.72
C ILE A 336 0.81 13.78 -13.47
N ILE A 337 0.05 12.79 -13.96
CA ILE A 337 -1.21 13.00 -14.68
C ILE A 337 -2.22 13.72 -13.79
N ILE A 338 -2.39 13.25 -12.55
CA ILE A 338 -3.31 13.82 -11.57
C ILE A 338 -2.90 15.25 -11.21
N LEU A 339 -1.62 15.48 -10.94
CA LEU A 339 -1.08 16.80 -10.61
C LEU A 339 -1.30 17.80 -11.74
N LYS A 340 -1.00 17.42 -12.99
CA LYS A 340 -1.26 18.25 -14.18
C LYS A 340 -2.74 18.55 -14.35
N ARG A 341 -3.61 17.54 -14.23
CA ARG A 341 -5.06 17.69 -14.33
C ARG A 341 -5.58 18.72 -13.32
N TYR A 342 -5.08 18.67 -12.09
CA TYR A 342 -5.50 19.58 -11.03
C TYR A 342 -4.99 21.00 -11.23
N PHE A 343 -3.73 21.20 -11.64
CA PHE A 343 -3.24 22.53 -11.98
C PHE A 343 -3.99 23.16 -13.16
N ASN A 344 -4.33 22.38 -14.19
CA ASN A 344 -5.12 22.89 -15.31
C ASN A 344 -6.50 23.37 -14.85
N ARG A 345 -7.18 22.58 -14.01
CA ARG A 345 -8.48 22.99 -13.46
C ARG A 345 -8.40 24.24 -12.60
N LEU A 346 -7.35 24.41 -11.79
CA LEU A 346 -7.16 25.64 -11.01
C LEU A 346 -7.07 26.86 -11.92
N ASN A 347 -6.34 26.74 -13.03
CA ASN A 347 -6.25 27.82 -14.01
C ASN A 347 -7.61 28.10 -14.65
N ASP A 348 -8.38 27.05 -15.00
CA ASP A 348 -9.73 27.23 -15.54
C ASP A 348 -10.66 27.93 -14.54
N TYR A 349 -10.57 27.61 -13.25
CA TYR A 349 -11.34 28.30 -12.21
C TYR A 349 -10.94 29.77 -12.05
N ALA A 350 -9.63 30.05 -12.03
CA ALA A 350 -9.12 31.42 -11.91
C ALA A 350 -9.58 32.29 -13.09
N SER A 351 -9.51 31.75 -14.31
CA SER A 351 -9.93 32.46 -15.53
C SER A 351 -11.44 32.68 -15.64
N ASN A 352 -12.27 31.89 -14.94
CA ASN A 352 -13.73 32.07 -14.92
C ASN A 352 -14.20 33.01 -13.79
N LEU A 353 -13.31 33.41 -12.87
CA LEU A 353 -13.57 34.38 -11.80
C LEU A 353 -13.07 35.80 -12.15
N SER A 354 -12.18 35.92 -13.14
CA SER A 354 -11.75 37.19 -13.77
C SER A 354 -12.69 37.59 -14.89
#